data_AF-A0A7S7P6A9-F1
#
_entry.id   AF-A0A7S7P6A9-F1
#
_cell.length_a   1.000
_cell.length_b   1.000
_cell.length_c   1.000
_cell.angle_alpha   90.00
_cell.angle_beta   90.00
_cell.angle_gamma   90.00
#
_symmetry.space_group_name_H-M   'P 1'
#
loop_
_entity.id
_entity.type
_entity.pdbx_description
1 polymer ?
#
loop_
_entity_poly.entity_id
_entity_poly.type
_entity_poly.pdbx_seq_one_letter_code
_entity_poly.pdbx_strand_id
1 'polypeptide(L)' 'MTKSIGNKHEAQHRGKKERLEIRRTNLAREAVKMAEARAKYRNQVKGRPPMDLSAPA' A
#
# COMPACT_ATOMS: atom_id res chain seq x y z
N MET A 1 -26.10 18.22 14.72
CA MET A 1 -24.80 18.75 15.16
C MET A 1 -23.72 18.30 14.19
N THR A 2 -23.31 19.17 13.27
CA THR A 2 -22.12 18.94 12.44
C THR A 2 -20.91 18.92 13.38
N LYS A 3 -20.10 17.85 13.32
CA LYS A 3 -18.85 17.80 14.09
C LYS A 3 -17.98 18.94 13.56
N SER A 4 -17.80 20.03 14.32
CA SER A 4 -16.90 21.10 13.88
C SER A 4 -15.49 20.54 13.80
N ILE A 5 -14.92 20.59 12.59
CA ILE A 5 -13.54 20.21 12.33
C ILE A 5 -12.73 21.45 12.69
N GLY A 6 -12.40 21.62 13.98
CA GLY A 6 -11.43 22.64 14.40
C GLY A 6 -10.01 22.27 13.96
N ASN A 7 -8.98 22.72 14.68
CA ASN A 7 -7.56 22.31 14.51
C ASN A 7 -7.27 20.81 14.74
N LYS A 8 -8.30 19.97 14.78
CA LYS A 8 -8.20 18.54 14.99
C LYS A 8 -7.96 17.85 13.65
N HIS A 9 -6.96 16.99 13.63
CA HIS A 9 -6.65 16.18 12.48
C HIS A 9 -7.82 15.24 12.14
N GLU A 10 -8.11 15.00 10.86
CA GLU A 10 -9.24 14.17 10.42
C GLU A 10 -9.29 12.80 11.12
N ALA A 11 -8.12 12.20 11.36
CA ALA A 11 -7.98 10.94 12.09
C ALA A 11 -8.58 10.96 13.51
N GLN A 12 -8.63 12.12 14.16
CA GLN A 12 -9.21 12.30 15.50
C GLN A 12 -10.74 12.34 15.47
N HIS A 13 -11.35 12.67 14.33
CA HIS A 13 -12.81 12.66 14.16
C HIS A 13 -13.37 11.27 13.83
N ARG A 14 -12.48 10.31 13.50
CA ARG A 14 -12.86 8.96 13.07
C ARG A 14 -13.34 8.09 14.22
N GLY A 15 -14.42 7.37 13.96
CA GLY A 15 -14.97 6.40 14.91
C GLY A 15 -14.07 5.16 15.09
N LYS A 16 -14.36 4.31 16.09
CA LYS A 16 -13.68 3.01 16.25
C LYS A 16 -13.85 2.12 15.01
N LYS A 17 -15.08 2.04 14.48
CA LYS A 17 -15.43 1.24 13.30
C LYS A 17 -14.68 1.69 12.05
N GLU A 18 -14.71 2.99 11.76
CA GLU A 18 -14.03 3.59 10.62
C GLU A 18 -12.50 3.37 10.67
N ARG A 19 -11.89 3.51 11.85
CA ARG A 19 -10.46 3.21 12.03
C ARG A 19 -10.13 1.74 11.74
N LEU A 20 -11.00 0.81 12.13
CA LEU A 20 -10.81 -0.62 11.85
C LEU A 20 -10.95 -0.92 10.36
N GLU A 21 -11.92 -0.32 9.68
CA GLU A 21 -12.11 -0.46 8.23
C GLU A 21 -10.89 0.08 7.48
N ILE A 22 -10.41 1.27 7.81
CA ILE A 22 -9.18 1.85 7.23
C ILE A 22 -7.97 0.94 7.47
N ARG A 23 -7.85 0.37 8.67
CA ARG A 23 -6.74 -0.54 8.98
C ARG A 23 -6.77 -1.80 8.13
N ARG A 24 -7.96 -2.39 7.95
CA ARG A 24 -8.16 -3.59 7.13
C ARG A 24 -7.85 -3.32 5.66
N THR A 25 -8.33 -2.20 5.12
CA THR A 25 -8.08 -1.82 3.72
C THR A 25 -6.60 -1.53 3.49
N ASN A 26 -5.93 -0.83 4.40
CA ASN A 26 -4.48 -0.59 4.31
C ASN A 26 -3.67 -1.89 4.34
N LEU A 27 -4.03 -2.82 5.22
CA LEU A 27 -3.36 -4.13 5.30
C LEU A 27 -3.51 -4.92 3.98
N ALA A 28 -4.72 -4.93 3.40
CA ALA A 28 -4.96 -5.59 2.13
C ALA A 28 -4.13 -4.96 0.99
N ARG A 29 -4.06 -3.62 0.94
CA ARG A 29 -3.24 -2.91 -0.06
C ARG A 29 -1.75 -3.23 0.08
N GLU A 30 -1.22 -3.23 1.29
CA GLU A 30 0.18 -3.58 1.54
C GLU A 30 0.46 -5.05 1.19
N ALA A 31 -0.47 -5.97 1.47
CA ALA A 31 -0.33 -7.37 1.08
C ALA A 31 -0.21 -7.53 -0.45
N VAL A 32 -1.02 -6.81 -1.22
CA VAL A 32 -0.95 -6.79 -2.69
C VAL A 32 0.39 -6.22 -3.16
N LYS A 33 0.80 -5.07 -2.64
CA LYS A 33 2.08 -4.42 -2.97
C LYS A 33 3.27 -5.34 -2.68
N MET A 34 3.25 -6.04 -1.55
CA MET A 34 4.30 -7.01 -1.19
C MET A 34 4.29 -8.23 -2.09
N ALA A 35 3.12 -8.72 -2.50
CA ALA A 35 3.00 -9.82 -3.45
C ALA A 35 3.55 -9.44 -4.83
N GLU A 36 3.21 -8.26 -5.34
CA GLU A 36 3.73 -7.71 -6.59
C GLU A 36 5.25 -7.51 -6.55
N ALA A 37 5.75 -6.90 -5.47
CA ALA A 37 7.18 -6.70 -5.28
C ALA A 37 7.92 -8.04 -5.20
N ARG A 38 7.37 -9.02 -4.47
CA ARG A 38 7.93 -10.38 -4.45
C ARG A 38 7.93 -10.99 -5.84
N ALA A 39 6.83 -10.95 -6.58
CA ALA A 39 6.77 -11.49 -7.93
C ALA A 39 7.81 -10.84 -8.86
N LYS A 40 7.94 -9.51 -8.79
CA LYS A 40 8.89 -8.73 -9.59
C LYS A 40 10.35 -9.02 -9.24
N TYR A 41 10.65 -9.15 -7.94
CA TYR A 41 12.02 -9.18 -7.44
C TYR A 41 12.51 -10.56 -7.00
N ARG A 42 11.65 -11.59 -6.97
CA ARG A 42 12.01 -12.95 -6.51
C ARG A 42 13.28 -13.49 -7.13
N ASN A 43 13.50 -13.21 -8.41
CA ASN A 43 14.65 -13.69 -9.17
C ASN A 43 15.60 -12.55 -9.58
N GLN A 44 15.40 -11.33 -9.07
CA GLN A 44 16.27 -10.22 -9.42
C GLN A 44 17.60 -10.36 -8.69
N VAL A 45 18.67 -10.62 -9.44
CA VAL A 45 20.04 -10.63 -8.93
C VAL A 45 20.49 -9.19 -8.71
N LYS A 46 20.95 -8.88 -7.48
CA LYS A 46 21.45 -7.55 -7.12
C LYS A 46 22.60 -7.13 -8.05
N GLY A 47 22.50 -5.95 -8.65
CA GLY A 47 23.53 -5.39 -9.53
C GLY A 47 23.45 -5.85 -10.99
N ARG A 48 22.49 -6.71 -11.37
CA ARG A 48 22.20 -6.96 -12.79
C ARG A 48 21.15 -5.97 -13.31
N PRO A 49 21.33 -5.43 -14.53
CA PRO A 49 20.26 -4.69 -15.18
C PRO A 49 19.03 -5.61 -15.30
N PRO A 50 17.80 -5.05 -15.18
CA PRO A 50 16.60 -5.83 -15.43
C PRO A 50 16.69 -6.46 -16.82
N MET A 51 16.43 -7.77 -16.93
CA MET A 51 16.37 -8.41 -18.25
C MET A 51 15.36 -7.67 -19.10
N ASP A 52 15.83 -7.12 -20.22
CA ASP A 52 14.97 -6.49 -21.20
C ASP A 52 14.21 -7.59 -21.95
N LEU A 53 12.96 -7.82 -21.54
CA LEU A 53 12.07 -8.80 -22.16
C LEU A 53 11.54 -8.35 -23.54
N SER A 54 11.96 -7.18 -24.04
CA SER A 54 11.59 -6.67 -25.36
C SER A 54 12.61 -7.01 -26.47
N ALA A 55 13.79 -7.53 -26.12
CA ALA A 55 14.79 -7.97 -27.09
C ALA A 55 14.45 -9.38 -27.64
N PRO A 56 14.43 -9.59 -28.97
CA PRO A 56 14.22 -10.91 -29.56
C PRO A 56 15.41 -11.84 -29.24
N ALA A 57 15.10 -13.15 -29.16
CA ALA A 57 16.03 -14.23 -28.77
C ALA A 57 17.16 -14.48 -29.79
#